data_AF-A0A149Q5S8-F1
#
_entry.id   AF-A0A149Q5S8-F1
#
_cell.length_a   1.000
_cell.length_b   1.000
_cell.length_c   1.000
_cell.angle_alpha   90.00
_cell.angle_beta   90.00
_cell.angle_gamma   90.00
#
_symmetry.space_group_name_H-M   'P 1'
#
loop_
_entity.id
_entity.type
_entity.pdbx_description
1 polymer ?
#
loop_
_entity_poly.entity_id
_entity_poly.type
_entity_poly.pdbx_seq_one_letter_code
_entity_poly.pdbx_strand_id
1 'polypeptide(L)'
;QRVLLQKRPDTGIWAQLWTLPQAEAGSDLQDWFDAHVDGSLEDAEELPVLQHTFSHYRLHLQVLSRKVRGLRVEEPTLRWVANDELPALGLPAPIRKLLDGATIKTPKRNSSKPRNHE
;
A
#
# COMPACT_ATOMS: atom_id res chain seq x y z
N GLN A 1 -9.21 5.81 -12.59
CA GLN A 1 -7.97 5.51 -11.84
C GLN A 1 -8.00 4.05 -11.43
N ARG A 2 -6.85 3.35 -11.44
CA ARG A 2 -6.73 1.96 -10.98
C ARG A 2 -5.75 1.89 -9.82
N VAL A 3 -5.95 0.93 -8.93
CA VAL A 3 -5.12 0.69 -7.74
C VAL A 3 -4.59 -0.74 -7.81
N LEU A 4 -3.30 -0.92 -7.50
CA LEU A 4 -2.71 -2.25 -7.41
C LEU A 4 -3.08 -2.87 -6.06
N LEU A 5 -3.69 -4.05 -6.09
CA LEU A 5 -4.04 -4.83 -4.92
C LEU A 5 -3.38 -6.20 -4.97
N GLN A 6 -3.06 -6.71 -3.79
CA GLN A 6 -2.54 -8.05 -3.58
C GLN A 6 -3.54 -8.88 -2.77
N LYS A 7 -3.86 -10.07 -3.24
CA LYS A 7 -4.67 -11.05 -2.52
C LYS A 7 -3.82 -11.71 -1.44
N ARG A 8 -4.30 -11.67 -0.20
CA ARG A 8 -3.64 -12.31 0.94
C ARG A 8 -3.81 -13.83 0.90
N PRO A 9 -2.87 -14.60 1.48
CA PRO A 9 -2.98 -16.04 1.62
C PRO A 9 -4.23 -16.45 2.41
N ASP A 10 -4.58 -17.73 2.41
CA ASP A 10 -5.72 -18.28 3.17
C ASP A 10 -5.54 -18.29 4.69
N THR A 11 -4.38 -17.86 5.19
CA THR A 11 -4.08 -17.76 6.61
C THR A 11 -3.75 -16.33 7.05
N GLY A 12 -3.97 -16.04 8.33
CA GLY A 12 -3.61 -14.76 8.95
C GLY A 12 -4.73 -13.73 8.99
N ILE A 13 -4.35 -12.50 9.36
CA ILE A 13 -5.25 -11.47 9.89
C ILE A 13 -6.17 -10.82 8.84
N TRP A 14 -5.99 -11.13 7.55
CA TRP A 14 -6.85 -10.72 6.44
C TRP A 14 -6.91 -11.83 5.38
N ALA A 15 -7.06 -13.08 5.81
CA ALA A 15 -7.07 -14.24 4.93
C ALA A 15 -8.04 -14.08 3.74
N GLN A 16 -7.58 -14.39 2.53
CA GLN A 16 -8.33 -14.26 1.26
C GLN A 16 -8.81 -12.84 0.89
N LEU A 17 -8.52 -11.82 1.69
CA LEU A 17 -8.88 -10.43 1.38
C LEU A 17 -7.86 -9.79 0.44
N TRP A 18 -8.30 -8.76 -0.26
CA TRP A 18 -7.45 -7.92 -1.08
C TRP A 18 -6.92 -6.76 -0.25
N THR A 19 -5.61 -6.58 -0.26
CA THR A 19 -4.91 -5.51 0.47
C THR A 19 -4.01 -4.74 -0.48
N LEU A 20 -3.47 -3.61 -0.02
CA LEU A 20 -2.33 -3.04 -0.69
C LEU A 20 -1.14 -4.01 -0.60
N PRO A 21 -0.22 -4.01 -1.60
CA PRO A 21 1.05 -4.68 -1.45
C PRO A 21 1.78 -4.17 -0.20
N GLN A 22 2.29 -5.10 0.59
CA GLN A 22 2.95 -4.80 1.85
C GLN A 22 4.16 -5.72 2.01
N ALA A 23 5.21 -5.17 2.60
CA ALA A 23 6.40 -5.90 3.00
C ALA A 23 6.75 -5.52 4.45
N GLU A 24 7.50 -6.38 5.14
CA GLU A 24 7.94 -6.11 6.49
C GLU A 24 9.14 -5.16 6.47
N ALA A 25 8.94 -3.89 6.83
CA ALA A 25 9.96 -2.85 7.05
C ALA A 25 11.03 -2.61 5.96
N GLY A 26 11.05 -1.38 5.43
CA GLY A 26 12.23 -0.76 4.80
C GLY A 26 12.71 -1.46 3.53
N SER A 27 13.79 -2.23 3.63
CA SER A 27 14.46 -2.88 2.50
C SER A 27 13.52 -3.84 1.78
N ASP A 28 12.75 -4.64 2.52
CA ASP A 28 11.83 -5.62 1.93
C ASP A 28 10.75 -4.97 1.04
N LEU A 29 10.39 -3.71 1.30
CA LEU A 29 9.42 -3.00 0.46
C LEU A 29 10.03 -2.53 -0.85
N GLN A 30 11.26 -2.00 -0.81
CA GLN A 30 11.97 -1.56 -2.01
C GLN A 30 12.30 -2.75 -2.90
N ASP A 31 12.88 -3.82 -2.34
CA ASP A 31 13.18 -5.06 -3.06
C ASP A 31 11.93 -5.69 -3.68
N TRP A 32 10.82 -5.76 -2.92
CA TRP A 32 9.55 -6.25 -3.47
C TRP A 32 9.05 -5.37 -4.61
N PHE A 33 9.12 -4.05 -4.45
CA PHE A 33 8.65 -3.11 -5.46
C PHE A 33 9.48 -3.19 -6.74
N ASP A 34 10.81 -3.20 -6.65
CA ASP A 34 11.70 -3.32 -7.80
C ASP A 34 11.48 -4.63 -8.56
N ALA A 35 11.22 -5.73 -7.84
CA ALA A 35 10.95 -7.03 -8.43
C ALA A 35 9.59 -7.10 -9.17
N HIS A 36 8.54 -6.45 -8.65
CA HIS A 36 7.16 -6.65 -9.14
C HIS A 36 6.60 -5.47 -9.94
N VAL A 37 7.10 -4.25 -9.73
CA VAL A 37 6.46 -3.02 -10.21
C VAL A 37 7.41 -2.23 -11.10
N ASP A 38 6.91 -1.76 -12.24
CA ASP A 38 7.68 -0.89 -13.13
C ASP A 38 7.50 0.58 -12.69
N GLY A 39 8.46 1.08 -11.92
CA GLY A 39 8.47 2.44 -11.38
C GLY A 39 9.64 2.71 -10.44
N SER A 40 9.55 3.79 -9.67
CA SER A 40 10.45 4.10 -8.55
C SER A 40 9.63 4.60 -7.35
N LEU A 41 10.01 4.16 -6.15
CA LEU A 41 9.46 4.61 -4.86
C LEU A 41 10.09 5.91 -4.33
N GLU A 42 11.14 6.44 -4.98
CA GLU A 42 11.93 7.56 -4.44
C GLU A 42 11.11 8.85 -4.17
N ASP A 43 10.09 9.13 -4.97
CA ASP A 43 9.10 10.19 -4.66
C ASP A 43 7.68 9.62 -4.45
N ALA A 44 7.57 8.49 -3.76
CA ALA A 44 6.29 8.07 -3.22
C ALA A 44 5.80 9.08 -2.17
N GLU A 45 4.51 9.41 -2.24
CA GLU A 45 3.87 10.26 -1.24
C GLU A 45 3.55 9.42 -0.01
N GLU A 46 4.14 9.77 1.12
CA GLU A 46 3.80 9.20 2.42
C GLU A 46 2.37 9.61 2.80
N LEU A 47 1.48 8.63 2.73
CA LEU A 47 0.12 8.79 3.21
C LEU A 47 0.07 8.62 4.73
N PRO A 48 -1.04 9.07 5.34
CA PRO A 48 -1.16 9.02 6.78
C PRO A 48 -1.13 7.58 7.30
N VAL A 49 -0.45 7.39 8.45
CA VAL A 49 -0.34 6.05 9.07
C VAL A 49 -1.72 5.51 9.33
N LEU A 50 -1.97 4.33 8.78
CA LEU A 50 -3.19 3.63 9.00
C LEU A 50 -3.08 2.83 10.31
N GLN A 51 -4.02 3.07 11.22
CA GLN A 51 -4.09 2.36 12.48
C GLN A 51 -5.33 1.47 12.52
N HIS A 52 -5.15 0.18 12.75
CA HIS A 52 -6.24 -0.74 12.99
C HIS A 52 -6.02 -1.51 14.30
N THR A 53 -6.97 -1.35 15.22
CA THR A 53 -6.94 -2.02 16.52
C THR A 53 -7.75 -3.30 16.44
N PHE A 54 -7.06 -4.42 16.58
CA PHE A 54 -7.68 -5.72 16.87
C PHE A 54 -7.74 -5.93 18.39
N SER A 55 -8.51 -6.92 18.84
CA SER A 55 -8.68 -7.19 20.27
C SER A 55 -7.36 -7.55 20.98
N HIS A 56 -6.40 -8.16 20.27
CA HIS A 56 -5.14 -8.65 20.86
C HIS A 56 -3.88 -7.92 20.36
N TYR A 57 -3.98 -7.05 19.35
CA TYR A 57 -2.82 -6.32 18.81
C TYR A 57 -3.27 -5.08 18.01
N ARG A 58 -2.34 -4.15 17.78
CA ARG A 58 -2.56 -2.95 16.96
C ARG A 58 -1.66 -2.97 15.75
N LEU A 59 -2.27 -2.83 14.59
CA LEU A 59 -1.57 -2.75 13.33
C LEU A 59 -1.35 -1.27 12.98
N HIS A 60 -0.08 -0.93 12.73
CA HIS A 60 0.33 0.36 12.18
C HIS A 60 0.87 0.11 10.78
N LEU A 61 0.23 0.66 9.74
CA LEU A 61 0.79 0.62 8.40
C LEU A 61 1.20 2.02 7.96
N GLN A 62 2.47 2.18 7.61
CA GLN A 62 2.90 3.30 6.80
C GLN A 62 2.48 3.04 5.36
N VAL A 63 1.70 3.95 4.79
CA VAL A 63 1.19 3.81 3.42
C VAL A 63 1.98 4.75 2.51
N LEU A 64 2.40 4.25 1.37
CA LEU A 64 3.05 5.03 0.32
C LEU A 64 2.16 5.05 -0.92
N SER A 65 1.97 6.23 -1.52
CA SER A 65 1.19 6.42 -2.74
C SER A 65 2.11 6.83 -3.88
N ARG A 66 2.07 6.08 -4.98
CA ARG A 66 2.89 6.36 -6.17
C ARG A 66 2.16 5.96 -7.43
N LYS A 67 2.31 6.77 -8.47
CA LYS A 67 1.92 6.40 -9.84
C LYS A 67 3.05 5.60 -10.47
N VAL A 68 2.72 4.42 -10.96
CA VAL A 68 3.65 3.49 -11.60
C VAL A 68 3.18 3.16 -13.00
N ARG A 69 4.07 2.64 -13.84
CA ARG A 69 3.76 2.36 -15.25
C ARG A 69 2.99 1.06 -15.42
N GLY A 70 3.26 0.08 -14.55
CA GLY A 70 2.59 -1.22 -14.58
C GLY A 70 3.28 -2.23 -13.66
N LEU A 71 2.99 -3.50 -13.89
CA LEU A 71 3.70 -4.62 -13.24
C LEU A 71 4.84 -5.08 -14.15
N ARG A 72 5.97 -5.46 -13.54
CA ARG A 72 7.03 -6.22 -14.22
C ARG A 72 6.69 -7.69 -14.31
N VAL A 73 6.00 -8.21 -13.30
CA VAL A 73 5.64 -9.63 -13.17
C VAL A 73 4.13 -9.75 -12.96
N GLU A 74 3.50 -10.60 -13.77
CA GLU A 74 2.10 -10.96 -13.60
C GLU A 74 1.98 -12.08 -12.58
N GLU A 75 1.51 -11.74 -11.38
CA GLU A 75 1.25 -12.68 -10.30
C GLU A 75 -0.26 -12.90 -10.17
N PRO A 76 -0.75 -14.14 -9.97
CA PRO A 76 -2.19 -14.40 -9.78
C PRO A 76 -2.75 -13.73 -8.52
N THR A 77 -1.87 -13.38 -7.58
CA THR A 77 -2.22 -12.65 -6.37
C THR A 77 -2.18 -11.14 -6.55
N LEU A 78 -1.64 -10.59 -7.65
CA LEU A 78 -1.58 -9.15 -7.92
C LEU A 78 -2.57 -8.76 -9.00
N ARG A 79 -3.34 -7.70 -8.74
CA ARG A 79 -4.33 -7.21 -9.70
C ARG A 79 -4.47 -5.70 -9.67
N TRP A 80 -4.51 -5.10 -10.85
CA TRP A 80 -4.99 -3.73 -11.04
C TRP A 80 -6.51 -3.71 -10.98
N VAL A 81 -7.06 -2.95 -10.04
CA VAL A 81 -8.49 -2.85 -9.80
C VAL A 81 -8.96 -1.43 -10.05
N ALA A 82 -10.05 -1.27 -10.81
CA ALA A 82 -10.64 0.04 -11.04
C ALA A 82 -11.37 0.56 -9.80
N ASN A 83 -11.46 1.89 -9.66
CA ASN A 83 -12.11 2.51 -8.50
C ASN A 83 -13.56 2.05 -8.30
N ASP A 84 -14.28 1.82 -9.39
CA ASP A 84 -15.64 1.28 -9.43
C ASP A 84 -15.75 -0.20 -9.01
N GLU A 85 -14.68 -0.99 -9.11
CA GLU A 85 -14.63 -2.39 -8.66
C GLU A 85 -14.29 -2.51 -7.16
N LEU A 86 -13.64 -1.51 -6.58
CA LEU A 86 -13.23 -1.51 -5.15
C LEU A 86 -14.36 -1.84 -4.16
N PRO A 87 -15.60 -1.30 -4.32
CA PRO A 87 -16.70 -1.61 -3.40
C PRO A 87 -17.17 -3.07 -3.45
N ALA A 88 -16.94 -3.75 -4.58
CA ALA A 88 -17.32 -5.15 -4.79
C ALA A 88 -16.25 -6.13 -4.28
N LEU A 89 -15.04 -5.65 -4.00
CA LEU A 89 -13.93 -6.46 -3.50
C LEU A 89 -13.95 -6.60 -1.98
N GLY A 90 -13.54 -7.78 -1.50
CA GLY A 90 -13.29 -8.03 -0.09
C GLY A 90 -12.05 -7.29 0.39
N LEU A 91 -12.22 -6.03 0.78
CA LEU A 91 -11.18 -5.18 1.36
C LEU A 91 -11.32 -5.11 2.88
N PRO A 92 -10.21 -5.15 3.65
CA PRO A 92 -10.26 -4.81 5.06
C PRO A 92 -10.82 -3.39 5.25
N ALA A 93 -11.61 -3.20 6.31
CA ALA A 93 -12.15 -1.91 6.73
C ALA A 93 -11.12 -0.75 6.66
N PRO A 94 -9.87 -0.90 7.12
CA PRO A 94 -8.90 0.18 7.00
C PRO A 94 -8.51 0.52 5.55
N ILE A 95 -8.18 -0.48 4.74
CA ILE A 95 -7.79 -0.27 3.33
C ILE A 95 -8.96 0.34 2.56
N ARG A 96 -10.19 -0.08 2.84
CA ARG A 96 -11.37 0.53 2.25
C ARG A 96 -11.48 2.02 2.57
N LYS A 97 -11.31 2.42 3.84
CA LYS A 97 -11.34 3.85 4.24
C LYS A 97 -10.28 4.67 3.52
N LEU A 98 -9.08 4.12 3.36
CA LEU A 98 -8.00 4.76 2.63
C LEU A 98 -8.38 5.02 1.16
N LEU A 99 -8.92 4.01 0.48
CA LEU A 99 -9.24 4.09 -0.95
C LEU A 99 -10.49 4.94 -1.23
N ASP A 100 -11.44 4.99 -0.29
CA ASP A 100 -12.61 5.87 -0.35
C ASP A 100 -12.25 7.36 -0.16
N GLY A 101 -11.00 7.65 0.22
CA GLY A 101 -10.56 9.02 0.52
C GLY A 101 -11.09 9.55 1.86
N ALA A 102 -11.65 8.67 2.71
CA ALA A 102 -12.04 9.04 4.06
C ALA A 102 -10.80 9.50 4.81
N THR A 103 -10.80 10.79 5.21
CA THR A 103 -9.65 11.53 5.73
C THR A 103 -8.82 10.70 6.72
N ILE A 104 -7.71 10.11 6.26
CA ILE A 104 -6.73 9.55 7.18
C ILE A 104 -5.91 10.73 7.71
N LYS A 105 -5.70 10.82 9.02
CA LYS A 105 -5.12 12.00 9.67
C LYS A 105 -3.66 12.18 9.30
N THR A 106 -3.37 13.08 8.36
CA THR A 106 -2.03 13.36 7.83
C THR A 106 -1.04 13.77 8.93
N PRO A 107 0.05 13.00 9.15
CA PRO A 107 1.19 13.54 9.87
C PRO A 107 1.92 14.55 8.97
N LYS A 108 2.30 15.71 9.54
CA LYS A 108 3.11 16.72 8.86
C LYS A 108 4.44 16.10 8.41
N ARG A 109 4.66 16.04 7.10
CA ARG A 109 5.94 15.63 6.49
C ARG A 109 7.02 16.67 6.81
N ASN A 110 8.05 16.28 7.56
CA ASN A 110 9.30 17.06 7.65
C ASN A 110 10.13 16.72 6.42
N SER A 111 10.18 17.65 5.47
CA SER A 111 11.00 17.56 4.27
C SER A 111 12.49 17.51 4.64
N SER A 112 13.09 16.33 4.67
CA SER A 112 14.55 16.18 4.74
C SER A 112 15.12 16.50 3.36
N LYS A 113 15.66 17.72 3.27
CA LYS A 113 16.38 18.33 2.14
C LYS A 113 17.47 17.37 1.60
N PRO A 114 17.64 17.19 0.28
CA PRO A 114 18.78 16.47 -0.25
C PRO A 114 20.08 17.22 0.10
N ARG A 115 21.08 16.48 0.57
CA ARG A 115 22.44 16.98 0.78
C ARG A 115 23.02 17.39 -0.58
N ASN A 116 23.32 18.66 -0.76
CA ASN A 116 24.19 19.09 -1.84
C ASN A 116 25.59 18.52 -1.58
N HIS A 117 26.10 17.79 -2.56
CA HIS A 117 27.52 17.52 -2.74
C HIS A 117 28.13 18.75 -3.42
N GLU A 118 29.17 19.32 -2.83
CA GLU A 118 30.17 20.17 -3.49
C GLU A 118 31.55 19.80 -2.94
#